data_AF-A0A2W0BHL6-F1
#
_entry.id   AF-A0A2W0BHL6-F1
#
_cell.length_a   1.000
_cell.length_b   1.000
_cell.length_c   1.000
_cell.angle_alpha   90.00
_cell.angle_beta   90.00
_cell.angle_gamma   90.00
#
_symmetry.space_group_name_H-M   'P 1'
#
loop_
_entity.id
_entity.type
_entity.pdbx_description
1 polymer ?
#
loop_
_entity_poly.entity_id
_entity_poly.type
_entity_poly.pdbx_seq_one_letter_code
_entity_poly.pdbx_strand_id
1 'polypeptide(L)'
;MIEIELRPDIEARLQAEAKARQIELPAYIESVLERAMANRTVVPRKRTRKEMRDFFEAMANNSEKIPQLPDDAFTRKSFYEGHDS
;
A
#
# COMPACT_ATOMS: atom_id res chain seq x y z
N MET A 1 -0.13 -24.23 -23.93
CA MET A 1 0.92 -24.89 -23.12
C MET A 1 2.14 -24.00 -23.21
N ILE A 2 2.65 -23.50 -22.08
CA ILE A 2 3.88 -22.70 -22.03
C ILE A 2 4.96 -23.64 -21.49
N GLU A 3 6.01 -23.85 -22.27
CA GLU A 3 7.19 -24.61 -21.86
C GLU A 3 8.32 -23.63 -21.56
N ILE A 4 8.93 -23.76 -20.40
CA ILE A 4 10.00 -22.88 -19.93
C ILE A 4 11.12 -23.76 -19.40
N GLU A 5 12.32 -23.59 -19.95
CA GLU A 5 13.52 -24.20 -19.39
C GLU A 5 14.03 -23.33 -18.22
N LEU A 6 13.96 -23.89 -17.01
CA LEU A 6 14.46 -23.23 -15.81
C LEU A 6 15.88 -23.69 -15.53
N ARG A 7 16.70 -22.78 -15.02
CA ARG A 7 18.00 -23.16 -14.47
C ARG A 7 17.80 -24.05 -13.23
N PRO A 8 18.69 -25.02 -12.97
CA PRO A 8 18.54 -25.96 -11.86
C PRO A 8 18.43 -25.28 -10.48
N ASP A 9 19.13 -24.16 -10.27
CA ASP A 9 19.07 -23.38 -9.03
C ASP A 9 17.68 -22.80 -8.77
N ILE A 10 16.99 -22.36 -9.82
CA ILE A 10 15.66 -21.77 -9.74
C ILE A 10 14.61 -22.85 -9.51
N GLU A 11 14.73 -23.99 -10.20
CA GLU A 11 13.82 -25.12 -10.02
C GLU A 11 13.87 -25.65 -8.58
N ALA A 12 15.06 -25.88 -8.04
CA ALA A 12 15.24 -26.34 -6.66
C ALA A 12 14.61 -25.36 -5.64
N ARG A 13 14.75 -24.06 -5.89
CA ARG A 13 14.15 -23.02 -5.04
C ARG A 13 12.63 -23.03 -5.11
N LEU A 14 12.05 -23.12 -6.32
CA LEU A 14 10.60 -23.18 -6.49
C LEU A 14 10.01 -24.42 -5.82
N GLN A 15 10.67 -25.58 -5.94
CA GLN A 15 10.26 -26.81 -5.26
C GLN A 15 10.31 -26.67 -3.73
N ALA A 16 11.39 -26.10 -3.18
CA ALA A 16 11.53 -25.87 -1.75
C ALA A 16 10.44 -24.94 -1.21
N GLU A 17 10.15 -23.86 -1.93
CA GLU A 17 9.12 -22.88 -1.55
C GLU A 17 7.69 -23.46 -1.67
N ALA A 18 7.41 -24.26 -2.71
CA ALA A 18 6.14 -24.98 -2.87
C ALA A 18 5.91 -25.97 -1.71
N LYS A 19 6.94 -26.76 -1.38
CA LYS A 19 6.91 -27.71 -0.26
C LYS A 19 6.72 -27.02 1.09
N ALA A 20 7.42 -25.92 1.33
CA ALA A 20 7.29 -25.13 2.56
C ALA A 20 5.87 -24.58 2.76
N ARG A 21 5.17 -24.29 1.65
CA ARG A 21 3.79 -23.80 1.65
C ARG A 21 2.75 -24.90 1.54
N GLN A 22 3.17 -26.16 1.38
CA GLN A 22 2.30 -27.32 1.16
C GLN A 22 1.38 -27.15 -0.06
N ILE A 23 1.90 -26.55 -1.13
CA ILE A 23 1.18 -26.33 -2.39
C ILE A 23 1.90 -27.10 -3.50
N GLU A 24 1.14 -27.65 -4.44
CA GLU A 24 1.69 -28.29 -5.64
C GLU A 24 2.51 -27.30 -6.48
N LEU A 25 3.62 -27.79 -7.04
CA LEU A 25 4.57 -26.94 -7.78
C LEU A 25 3.91 -26.14 -8.92
N PRO A 26 3.03 -26.71 -9.77
CA PRO A 26 2.37 -25.94 -10.83
C PRO A 26 1.50 -24.79 -10.29
N ALA A 27 0.71 -25.04 -9.26
CA ALA A 27 -0.13 -24.02 -8.62
C ALA A 27 0.73 -22.94 -7.93
N TYR A 28 1.87 -23.34 -7.36
CA TYR A 28 2.82 -22.37 -6.81
C TYR A 28 3.40 -21.47 -7.91
N ILE A 29 3.84 -22.03 -9.04
CA ILE A 29 4.37 -21.28 -10.18
C ILE A 29 3.32 -20.30 -10.72
N GLU A 30 2.07 -20.73 -10.89
CA GLU A 30 0.97 -19.87 -11.32
C GLU A 30 0.80 -18.68 -10.38
N SER A 31 0.76 -18.91 -9.06
CA SER A 31 0.68 -17.83 -8.06
C SER A 31 1.87 -16.85 -8.11
N VAL A 32 3.06 -17.34 -8.48
CA VAL A 32 4.26 -16.49 -8.61
C VAL A 32 4.13 -15.60 -9.85
N LEU A 33 3.64 -16.15 -10.96
CA LEU A 33 3.38 -15.41 -12.19
C LEU A 33 2.28 -14.36 -11.99
N GLU A 34 1.17 -14.72 -11.35
CA GLU A 34 0.10 -13.79 -11.00
C GLU A 34 0.62 -12.62 -10.16
N ARG A 35 1.42 -12.90 -9.12
CA ARG A 35 2.04 -11.86 -8.28
C ARG A 35 3.01 -10.98 -9.06
N ALA A 36 3.80 -11.55 -9.96
CA ALA A 36 4.71 -10.79 -10.82
C ALA A 36 3.96 -9.86 -11.79
N MET A 37 2.82 -10.31 -12.31
CA MET A 37 1.93 -9.50 -13.15
C MET A 37 1.19 -8.44 -12.33
N ALA A 38 0.73 -8.76 -11.12
CA ALA A 38 0.09 -7.81 -10.21
C ALA A 38 1.06 -6.71 -9.76
N ASN A 39 2.30 -7.06 -9.44
CA ASN A 39 3.34 -6.07 -9.06
C ASN A 39 3.80 -5.18 -10.23
N ARG A 40 3.40 -5.50 -11.48
CA ARG A 40 3.52 -4.58 -12.62
C ARG A 40 2.48 -3.47 -12.61
N THR A 41 1.40 -3.62 -11.85
CA THR A 41 0.42 -2.54 -11.66
C THR A 41 0.94 -1.52 -10.66
N VAL A 42 1.49 -0.45 -11.23
CA VAL A 42 1.72 0.87 -10.63
C VAL A 42 2.64 0.85 -9.41
N VAL A 43 3.96 0.85 -9.64
CA VAL A 43 4.82 1.60 -8.73
C VAL A 43 4.29 3.04 -8.78
N PRO A 44 3.72 3.61 -7.69
CA PRO A 44 3.23 4.97 -7.74
C PRO A 44 4.41 5.85 -8.12
N ARG A 45 4.27 6.56 -9.24
CA ARG A 45 5.31 7.46 -9.73
C ARG A 45 5.70 8.36 -8.58
N LYS A 46 7.01 8.44 -8.28
CA LYS A 46 7.50 9.40 -7.30
C LYS A 46 7.04 10.79 -7.73
N ARG A 47 6.28 11.47 -6.87
CA ARG A 47 5.88 12.86 -7.12
C ARG A 47 7.13 13.71 -7.32
N THR A 48 7.10 14.59 -8.29
CA THR A 48 8.15 15.59 -8.46
C THR A 48 8.10 16.57 -7.29
N ARG A 49 9.20 17.30 -7.06
CA ARG A 49 9.21 18.38 -6.07
C ARG A 49 8.14 19.44 -6.36
N LYS A 50 7.83 19.68 -7.64
CA LYS A 50 6.78 20.63 -8.03
C LYS A 50 5.42 20.14 -7.57
N GLU A 51 5.08 18.89 -7.86
CA GLU A 51 3.77 18.32 -7.48
C GLU A 51 3.59 18.21 -5.97
N MET A 52 4.67 18.00 -5.21
CA MET A 52 4.61 18.09 -3.76
C MET A 52 4.32 19.52 -3.30
N ARG A 53 4.95 20.55 -3.89
CA ARG A 53 4.66 21.95 -3.56
C ARG A 53 3.22 22.33 -3.91
N ASP A 54 2.77 21.99 -5.11
CA ASP A 54 1.40 22.26 -5.57
C ASP A 54 0.37 21.61 -4.61
N PHE A 55 0.66 20.40 -4.13
CA PHE A 55 -0.18 19.71 -3.13
C PHE A 55 -0.23 20.46 -1.78
N PHE A 56 0.92 20.90 -1.26
CA PHE A 56 0.95 21.64 0.01
C PHE A 56 0.30 23.02 -0.10
N GLU A 57 0.46 23.69 -1.23
CA GLU A 57 -0.23 24.95 -1.52
C GLU A 57 -1.76 24.75 -1.56
N ALA A 58 -2.23 23.71 -2.26
CA ALA A 58 -3.64 23.35 -2.30
C ALA A 58 -4.21 23.01 -0.91
N MET A 59 -3.43 22.38 -0.03
CA MET A 59 -3.83 22.06 1.35
C MET A 59 -3.86 23.31 2.24
N ALA A 60 -2.91 24.24 2.05
CA ALA A 60 -2.84 25.48 2.80
C ALA A 60 -3.85 26.53 2.33
N ASN A 61 -4.46 26.35 1.15
CA ASN A 61 -5.53 27.23 0.66
C ASN A 61 -6.68 27.24 1.67
N ASN A 62 -7.08 28.45 2.10
CA ASN A 62 -8.05 28.69 3.17
C ASN A 62 -7.55 28.40 4.59
N SER A 63 -6.24 28.26 4.80
CA SER A 63 -5.68 28.18 6.15
C SER A 63 -6.04 29.41 7.00
N GLU A 64 -6.22 30.57 6.39
CA GLU A 64 -6.72 31.78 7.04
C GLU A 64 -8.17 31.67 7.55
N LYS A 65 -8.93 30.65 7.11
CA LYS A 65 -10.31 30.38 7.55
C LYS A 65 -10.37 29.32 8.65
N ILE A 66 -9.23 28.78 9.09
CA ILE A 66 -9.20 27.82 10.19
C ILE A 66 -9.58 28.57 11.48
N PRO A 67 -10.66 28.17 12.17
CA PRO A 67 -11.06 28.84 13.39
C PRO A 67 -10.01 28.64 14.48
N GLN A 68 -9.68 29.72 15.19
CA GLN A 68 -8.90 29.65 16.41
C GLN A 68 -9.81 29.07 17.49
N LEU A 69 -9.55 27.84 17.90
CA LEU A 69 -10.30 27.19 18.96
C LEU A 69 -9.56 27.36 20.30
N PRO A 70 -10.29 27.55 21.42
CA PRO A 70 -9.68 27.55 22.74
C PRO A 70 -9.09 26.17 23.06
N ASP A 71 -8.08 26.12 23.93
CA ASP A 71 -7.39 24.87 24.30
C ASP A 71 -8.36 23.79 24.81
N ASP A 72 -9.42 24.20 25.50
CA ASP A 72 -10.46 23.30 26.03
C ASP A 72 -11.18 22.50 24.93
N ALA A 73 -11.26 23.03 23.70
CA ALA A 73 -11.88 22.36 22.56
C ALA A 73 -11.10 21.11 22.09
N PHE A 74 -9.83 20.98 22.49
CA PHE A 74 -8.99 19.81 22.20
C PHE A 74 -8.99 18.78 23.33
N THR A 75 -9.76 19.02 24.40
CA THR A 75 -9.85 18.06 25.50
C THR A 75 -10.70 16.86 25.09
N ARG A 76 -10.36 15.68 25.64
CA ARG A 76 -11.17 14.46 25.46
C ARG A 76 -12.64 14.69 25.84
N LYS A 77 -12.91 15.53 26.85
CA LYS A 77 -14.26 15.83 27.32
C LYS A 77 -15.10 16.54 26.23
N SER A 78 -14.54 17.51 25.50
CA SER A 78 -15.26 18.25 24.44
C SER A 78 -15.74 17.38 23.28
N PHE A 79 -15.11 16.23 23.02
CA PHE A 79 -15.57 15.30 21.98
C PHE A 79 -16.73 14.40 22.41
N TYR A 80 -16.99 14.25 23.71
CA TYR A 80 -18.00 13.34 24.25
C TYR A 80 -19.12 14.06 25.02
N GLU A 81 -19.04 15.39 25.16
CA GLU A 81 -20.09 16.19 25.82
C GLU A 81 -21.30 16.32 24.88
N GLY A 82 -22.49 15.89 25.34
CA GLY A 82 -23.74 15.93 24.55
C GLY A 82 -24.19 14.58 23.97
N HIS A 83 -23.56 13.46 24.34
CA HIS A 83 -23.99 12.12 23.94
C HIS A 83 -24.91 11.40 24.95
N ASP A 84 -25.20 12.03 26.09
CA ASP A 84 -26.13 11.51 27.11
C ASP A 84 -27.43 12.34 27.09
N SER A 85 -28.35 12.02 26.19
CA SER A 85 -29.75 12.46 26.22
C SER A 85 -30.67 11.38 25.67
#